data_AF-A0A6A4GW33-F1
#
_entry.id   AF-A0A6A4GW33-F1
#
_cell.length_a   1.000
_cell.length_b   1.000
_cell.length_c   1.000
_cell.angle_alpha   90.00
_cell.angle_beta   90.00
_cell.angle_gamma   90.00
#
_symmetry.space_group_name_H-M   'P 1'
#
loop_
_entity.id
_entity.type
_entity.pdbx_description
1 polymer ?
#
loop_
_entity_poly.entity_id
_entity_poly.type
_entity_poly.pdbx_seq_one_letter_code
_entity_poly.pdbx_strand_id
1 'polypeptide(L)'
;MQTVCSNSNVNTTFTPRVQPPVDDSQILEKLRWESGPATLHPNEMNSVESILQSARQDLEYYDREIQILDSRKKEFIRKQEHLRKYMAQLQALLSPFRKVPDEILRRIFEDCCGGSDNHFILRNKNSGEPMDAIKNMPALALTSVCSRWRRNGLSIPSIWSRISLEYERESESALSLLRTFLNRSASVPLTI
;
A
#
# COMPACT_ATOMS: atom_id res chain seq x y z
N MET A 1 34.36 -2.97 0.92
CA MET A 1 33.48 -2.25 -0.02
C MET A 1 32.61 -1.29 0.78
N GLN A 2 33.19 -0.20 1.29
CA GLN A 2 32.91 1.19 0.86
C GLN A 2 31.59 1.38 0.08
N THR A 3 30.61 1.98 0.75
CA THR A 3 29.82 3.05 0.13
C THR A 3 29.61 4.15 1.16
N VAL A 4 30.42 5.18 0.99
CA VAL A 4 30.26 6.52 1.56
C VAL A 4 29.00 7.12 0.93
N CYS A 5 28.05 7.57 1.74
CA CYS A 5 27.06 8.56 1.32
C CYS A 5 27.15 9.74 2.29
N SER A 6 28.22 10.52 2.09
CA SER A 6 28.31 11.92 2.49
C SER A 6 27.34 12.77 1.67
N ASN A 7 27.03 13.94 2.26
CA ASN A 7 26.27 15.08 1.76
C ASN A 7 24.75 15.00 2.00
N SER A 8 24.14 15.99 2.65
CA SER A 8 24.43 17.42 2.56
C SER A 8 24.10 18.18 3.86
N ASN A 9 25.04 19.05 4.21
CA ASN A 9 24.85 20.28 4.97
C ASN A 9 23.50 20.93 4.61
N VAL A 10 22.64 21.14 5.60
CA VAL A 10 21.62 22.20 5.52
C VAL A 10 21.82 23.10 6.72
N ASN A 11 22.98 23.76 6.73
CA ASN A 11 23.17 25.02 7.45
C ASN A 11 23.12 26.14 6.40
N THR A 12 21.97 26.28 5.74
CA THR A 12 21.61 27.56 5.15
C THR A 12 20.81 28.30 6.20
N THR A 13 21.51 29.06 7.04
CA THR A 13 20.88 30.01 7.96
C THR A 13 20.27 31.11 7.09
N PHE A 14 19.10 30.85 6.53
CA PHE A 14 18.33 31.85 5.82
C PHE A 14 17.88 32.89 6.83
N THR A 15 18.35 34.12 6.64
CA THR A 15 17.87 35.27 7.40
C THR A 15 16.80 35.96 6.55
N PRO A 16 15.54 36.01 7.01
CA PRO A 16 14.47 36.69 6.29
C PRO A 16 14.82 38.16 6.06
N ARG A 17 14.53 38.69 4.87
CA ARG A 17 14.70 40.12 4.56
C ARG A 17 13.66 40.96 5.28
N VAL A 18 12.48 40.40 5.54
CA VAL A 18 11.41 41.04 6.31
C VAL A 18 11.06 40.19 7.52
N GLN A 19 10.91 40.86 8.66
CA GLN A 19 10.32 40.28 9.86
C GLN A 19 8.98 40.98 10.09
N PRO A 20 7.85 40.31 9.81
CA PRO A 20 6.54 40.85 10.14
C PRO A 20 6.48 41.13 11.65
N PRO A 21 5.88 42.25 12.08
CA PRO A 21 5.65 42.50 13.49
C PRO A 21 4.78 41.38 14.08
N VAL A 22 4.95 41.11 15.37
CA VAL A 22 4.12 40.13 16.10
C VAL A 22 2.68 40.63 16.27
N ASP A 23 2.49 41.94 16.20
CA ASP A 23 1.21 42.62 16.34
C ASP A 23 0.94 43.51 15.11
N ASP A 24 -0.19 43.25 14.45
CA ASP A 24 -0.60 43.96 13.23
C ASP A 24 -1.41 45.24 13.52
N SER A 25 -1.66 45.57 14.79
CA SER A 25 -2.54 46.67 15.21
C SER A 25 -2.20 48.01 14.54
N GLN A 26 -0.91 48.32 14.37
CA GLN A 26 -0.46 49.56 13.72
C GLN A 26 -0.79 49.62 12.22
N ILE A 27 -0.68 48.48 11.52
CA ILE A 27 -1.05 48.38 10.11
C ILE A 27 -2.58 48.47 9.97
N LEU A 28 -3.31 47.78 10.84
CA LEU A 28 -4.78 47.79 10.85
C LEU A 28 -5.36 49.17 11.18
N GLU A 29 -4.71 49.93 12.06
CA GLU A 29 -5.09 51.31 12.38
C GLU A 29 -4.84 52.24 11.19
N LYS A 30 -3.70 52.13 10.52
CA LYS A 30 -3.40 52.87 9.28
C LYS A 30 -4.41 52.57 8.18
N LEU A 31 -4.74 51.30 7.96
CA LEU A 31 -5.77 50.87 6.99
C LEU A 31 -7.17 51.42 7.30
N ARG A 32 -7.45 51.79 8.56
CA ARG A 32 -8.75 52.30 8.99
C ARG A 32 -8.91 53.81 8.77
N TRP A 33 -7.84 54.58 8.88
CA TRP A 33 -7.88 56.05 8.83
C TRP A 33 -7.31 56.66 7.56
N GLU A 34 -6.41 55.97 6.84
CA GLU A 34 -5.86 56.49 5.58
C GLU A 34 -6.85 56.31 4.41
N SER A 35 -7.05 57.37 3.62
CA SER A 35 -8.04 57.40 2.53
C SER A 35 -7.50 56.90 1.18
N GLY A 36 -6.39 56.14 1.20
CA GLY A 36 -5.75 55.53 0.03
C GLY A 36 -4.34 56.06 -0.27
N PRO A 37 -3.62 55.46 -1.25
CA PRO A 37 -2.21 55.78 -1.51
C PRO A 37 -1.96 57.23 -1.94
N ALA A 38 -3.00 57.94 -2.39
CA ALA A 38 -2.92 59.36 -2.74
C ALA A 38 -2.68 60.29 -1.53
N THR A 39 -2.91 59.81 -0.29
CA THR A 39 -2.65 60.58 0.93
C THR A 39 -1.27 60.30 1.54
N LEU A 40 -0.51 59.35 0.98
CA LEU A 40 0.82 58.98 1.46
C LEU A 40 1.92 59.83 0.83
N HIS A 41 2.96 60.13 1.60
CA HIS A 41 4.13 60.81 1.05
C HIS A 41 4.92 59.87 0.12
N PRO A 42 5.49 60.33 -1.01
CA PRO A 42 6.21 59.47 -1.96
C PRO A 42 7.30 58.58 -1.34
N ASN A 43 7.99 59.07 -0.30
CA ASN A 43 9.01 58.28 0.41
C ASN A 43 8.41 57.12 1.23
N GLU A 44 7.22 57.31 1.81
CA GLU A 44 6.52 56.25 2.55
C GLU A 44 6.02 55.19 1.58
N MET A 45 5.47 55.61 0.44
CA MET A 45 5.02 54.70 -0.62
C MET A 45 6.19 53.85 -1.16
N ASN A 46 7.35 54.46 -1.42
CA ASN A 46 8.55 53.74 -1.85
C ASN A 46 9.07 52.76 -0.79
N SER A 47 9.00 53.14 0.49
CA SER A 47 9.38 52.28 1.62
C SER A 47 8.48 51.04 1.70
N VAL A 48 7.16 51.25 1.62
CA VAL A 48 6.16 50.15 1.64
C VAL A 48 6.37 49.21 0.44
N GLU A 49 6.58 49.72 -0.77
CA GLU A 49 6.81 48.88 -1.95
C GLU A 49 8.11 48.06 -1.81
N SER A 50 9.17 48.65 -1.25
CA SER A 50 10.43 47.93 -1.00
C SER A 50 10.27 46.79 0.01
N ILE A 51 9.49 47.01 1.09
CA ILE A 51 9.18 45.98 2.08
C ILE A 51 8.34 44.88 1.44
N LEU A 52 7.30 45.24 0.66
CA LEU A 52 6.48 44.27 -0.07
C LEU A 52 7.32 43.41 -1.02
N GLN A 53 8.24 44.02 -1.77
CA GLN A 53 9.11 43.29 -2.68
C GLN A 53 10.04 42.32 -1.92
N SER A 54 10.58 42.75 -0.79
CA SER A 54 11.43 41.91 0.05
C SER A 54 10.64 40.73 0.64
N ALA A 55 9.39 40.96 1.07
CA ALA A 55 8.49 39.93 1.58
C ALA A 55 8.11 38.91 0.51
N ARG A 56 7.83 39.36 -0.74
CA ARG A 56 7.57 38.46 -1.89
C ARG A 56 8.75 37.53 -2.14
N GLN A 57 9.96 38.07 -2.14
CA GLN A 57 11.17 37.26 -2.35
C GLN A 57 11.44 36.27 -1.20
N ASP A 58 11.06 36.59 0.04
CA ASP A 58 11.13 35.66 1.18
C ASP A 58 10.11 34.54 1.04
N LEU A 59 8.87 34.87 0.65
CA LEU A 59 7.83 33.88 0.35
C LEU A 59 8.26 32.90 -0.74
N GLU A 60 8.79 33.40 -1.87
CA GLU A 60 9.31 32.54 -2.94
C GLU A 60 10.44 31.62 -2.46
N TYR A 61 11.28 32.10 -1.53
CA TYR A 61 12.31 31.25 -0.92
C TYR A 61 11.67 30.14 -0.09
N TYR A 62 10.72 30.47 0.79
CA TYR A 62 10.04 29.48 1.62
C TYR A 62 9.30 28.44 0.78
N ASP A 63 8.58 28.86 -0.26
CA ASP A 63 7.86 27.95 -1.15
C ASP A 63 8.80 26.95 -1.82
N ARG A 64 9.96 27.41 -2.30
CA ARG A 64 10.98 26.52 -2.87
C ARG A 64 11.51 25.54 -1.84
N GLU A 65 11.83 26.02 -0.63
CA GLU A 65 12.39 25.17 0.42
C GLU A 65 11.38 24.12 0.88
N ILE A 66 10.10 24.50 1.03
CA ILE A 66 9.00 23.57 1.31
C ILE A 66 8.91 22.51 0.22
N GLN A 67 8.94 22.89 -1.06
CA GLN A 67 8.89 21.94 -2.18
C GLN A 67 10.06 20.95 -2.18
N ILE A 68 11.27 21.43 -1.86
CA ILE A 68 12.47 20.59 -1.74
C ILE A 68 12.31 19.60 -0.57
N LEU A 69 11.92 20.08 0.61
CA LEU A 69 11.72 19.26 1.79
C LEU A 69 10.61 18.22 1.59
N ASP A 70 9.50 18.59 0.95
CA ASP A 70 8.42 17.67 0.63
C ASP A 70 8.85 16.59 -0.37
N SER A 71 9.66 16.96 -1.36
CA SER A 71 10.23 16.00 -2.31
C SER A 71 11.14 15.00 -1.60
N ARG A 72 11.99 15.48 -0.68
CA ARG A 72 12.89 14.66 0.13
C ARG A 72 12.11 13.76 1.10
N LYS A 73 11.06 14.29 1.73
CA LYS A 73 10.14 13.52 2.58
C LYS A 73 9.48 12.38 1.80
N LYS A 74 8.97 12.66 0.60
CA LYS A 74 8.39 11.63 -0.29
C LYS A 74 9.41 10.57 -0.66
N GLU A 75 10.66 10.94 -0.93
CA GLU A 75 11.73 9.97 -1.19
C GLU A 75 11.99 9.06 0.01
N PHE A 76 12.09 9.62 1.22
CA PHE A 76 12.29 8.82 2.44
C PHE A 76 11.11 7.90 2.76
N ILE A 77 9.88 8.35 2.53
CA ILE A 77 8.69 7.49 2.66
C ILE A 77 8.81 6.27 1.73
N ARG A 78 9.15 6.48 0.45
CA ARG A 78 9.34 5.37 -0.50
C ARG A 78 10.44 4.42 -0.08
N LYS A 79 11.58 4.94 0.40
CA LYS A 79 12.69 4.11 0.92
C LYS A 79 12.27 3.32 2.16
N GLN A 80 11.52 3.94 3.07
CA GLN A 80 11.00 3.28 4.27
C GLN A 80 10.04 2.14 3.90
N GLU A 81 9.10 2.39 3.00
CA GLU A 81 8.14 1.37 2.53
C GLU A 81 8.86 0.20 1.85
N HIS A 82 9.83 0.50 0.99
CA HIS A 82 10.64 -0.52 0.33
C HIS A 82 11.40 -1.38 1.34
N LEU A 83 12.06 -0.76 2.33
CA LEU A 83 12.81 -1.47 3.35
C LEU A 83 11.90 -2.31 4.25
N ARG A 84 10.74 -1.80 4.65
CA ARG A 84 9.73 -2.58 5.40
C ARG A 84 9.29 -3.81 4.62
N LYS A 85 9.00 -3.68 3.32
CA LYS A 85 8.64 -4.81 2.45
C LYS A 85 9.77 -5.84 2.38
N TYR A 86 11.01 -5.39 2.19
CA TYR A 86 12.17 -6.27 2.14
C TYR A 86 12.39 -7.02 3.47
N MET A 87 12.28 -6.32 4.59
CA MET A 87 12.36 -6.94 5.93
C MET A 87 11.28 -8.00 6.13
N ALA A 88 10.03 -7.73 5.74
CA ALA A 88 8.94 -8.71 5.82
C ALA A 88 9.23 -9.96 4.98
N GLN A 89 9.83 -9.81 3.80
CA GLN A 89 10.25 -10.94 2.97
C GLN A 89 11.35 -11.77 3.65
N LEU A 90 12.36 -11.13 4.22
CA LEU A 90 13.43 -11.82 4.97
C LEU A 90 12.88 -12.53 6.21
N GLN A 91 12.02 -11.87 6.97
CA GLN A 91 11.34 -12.48 8.13
C GLN A 91 10.50 -13.69 7.70
N ALA A 92 9.78 -13.58 6.58
CA ALA A 92 9.07 -14.71 6.03
C ALA A 92 10.05 -15.86 5.77
N LEU A 93 11.21 -15.63 5.12
CA LEU A 93 12.20 -16.69 4.84
C LEU A 93 12.66 -17.42 6.10
N LEU A 94 12.72 -16.72 7.24
CA LEU A 94 13.07 -17.27 8.55
C LEU A 94 11.86 -17.88 9.30
N SER A 95 10.66 -17.85 8.71
CA SER A 95 9.44 -18.36 9.33
C SER A 95 9.62 -19.82 9.79
N PRO A 96 9.23 -20.14 11.05
CA PRO A 96 9.27 -21.50 11.56
C PRO A 96 8.55 -22.51 10.65
N PHE A 97 7.50 -22.06 9.95
CA PHE A 97 6.72 -22.90 9.05
C PHE A 97 7.57 -23.49 7.91
N ARG A 98 8.64 -22.79 7.49
CA ARG A 98 9.57 -23.32 6.48
C ARG A 98 10.43 -24.47 6.99
N LYS A 99 10.54 -24.66 8.30
CA LYS A 99 11.28 -25.77 8.96
C LYS A 99 10.41 -27.00 9.21
N VAL A 100 9.09 -26.87 9.12
CA VAL A 100 8.15 -28.00 9.29
C VAL A 100 8.44 -29.05 8.20
N PRO A 101 8.58 -30.36 8.52
CA PRO A 101 8.76 -31.42 7.52
C PRO A 101 7.54 -31.62 6.61
N ASP A 102 7.74 -32.21 5.42
CA ASP A 102 6.66 -32.42 4.44
C ASP A 102 5.55 -33.35 5.00
N GLU A 103 5.89 -34.30 5.86
CA GLU A 103 4.96 -35.23 6.52
C GLU A 103 3.93 -34.48 7.38
N ILE A 104 4.42 -33.51 8.16
CA ILE A 104 3.57 -32.70 9.04
C ILE A 104 2.71 -31.75 8.20
N LEU A 105 3.25 -31.20 7.10
CA LEU A 105 2.45 -30.40 6.17
C LEU A 105 1.31 -31.20 5.54
N ARG A 106 1.60 -32.42 5.07
CA ARG A 106 0.59 -33.30 4.51
C ARG A 106 -0.52 -33.60 5.52
N ARG A 107 -0.15 -33.88 6.78
CA ARG A 107 -1.13 -34.13 7.84
C ARG A 107 -2.03 -32.91 8.11
N ILE A 108 -1.44 -31.72 8.19
CA ILE A 108 -2.21 -30.47 8.33
C ILE A 108 -3.18 -30.31 7.17
N PHE A 109 -2.78 -30.62 5.93
CA PHE A 109 -3.65 -30.48 4.77
C PHE A 109 -4.83 -31.44 4.81
N GLU A 110 -4.58 -32.70 5.17
CA GLU A 110 -5.63 -33.70 5.37
C GLU A 110 -6.60 -33.26 6.47
N ASP A 111 -6.11 -32.73 7.59
CA ASP A 111 -6.96 -32.26 8.68
C ASP A 111 -7.78 -31.02 8.27
N CYS A 112 -7.18 -30.06 7.56
CA CYS A 112 -7.87 -28.87 7.06
C CYS A 112 -8.96 -29.20 6.01
N CYS A 113 -8.68 -30.14 5.11
CA CYS A 113 -9.61 -30.52 4.04
C CYS A 113 -10.56 -31.67 4.43
N GLY A 114 -10.31 -32.37 5.53
CA GLY A 114 -11.13 -33.51 5.96
C GLY A 114 -12.50 -33.13 6.51
N GLY A 115 -12.64 -31.91 7.04
CA GLY A 115 -13.88 -31.41 7.65
C GLY A 115 -14.61 -30.32 6.85
N SER A 116 -14.12 -29.96 5.65
CA SER A 116 -14.72 -28.90 4.84
C SER A 116 -14.67 -29.26 3.36
N ASP A 117 -15.78 -29.01 2.66
CA ASP A 117 -15.90 -29.32 1.24
C ASP A 117 -15.35 -28.17 0.40
N ASN A 118 -14.78 -28.50 -0.77
CA ASN A 118 -14.42 -27.49 -1.75
C ASN A 118 -15.70 -27.03 -2.45
N HIS A 119 -16.19 -25.85 -2.05
CA HIS A 119 -17.52 -25.38 -2.43
C HIS A 119 -17.47 -24.53 -3.72
N PHE A 120 -18.18 -24.99 -4.74
CA PHE A 120 -18.30 -24.37 -6.05
C PHE A 120 -19.64 -23.65 -6.17
N ILE A 121 -19.59 -22.37 -6.49
CA ILE A 121 -20.77 -21.57 -6.79
C ILE A 121 -20.82 -21.33 -8.31
N LEU A 122 -21.77 -21.97 -8.99
CA LEU A 122 -21.99 -21.83 -10.42
C LEU A 122 -23.03 -20.71 -10.63
N ARG A 123 -22.60 -19.44 -10.53
CA ARG A 123 -23.40 -18.24 -10.77
C ARG A 123 -22.81 -17.34 -11.86
N ASN A 124 -23.68 -16.59 -12.55
CA ASN A 124 -23.30 -15.58 -13.53
C ASN A 124 -22.55 -14.39 -12.87
N LYS A 125 -21.43 -13.96 -13.46
CA LYS A 125 -20.59 -12.82 -13.04
C LYS A 125 -21.31 -11.47 -13.04
N ASN A 126 -22.56 -11.41 -13.50
CA ASN A 126 -23.39 -10.20 -13.51
C ASN A 126 -23.66 -9.60 -12.11
N SER A 127 -23.33 -10.30 -11.02
CA SER A 127 -23.51 -9.78 -9.67
C SER A 127 -22.43 -8.79 -9.20
N GLY A 128 -21.39 -8.49 -9.99
CA GLY A 128 -20.35 -7.51 -9.63
C GLY A 128 -19.44 -7.90 -8.45
N GLU A 129 -19.82 -8.91 -7.67
CA GLU A 129 -19.03 -9.39 -6.54
C GLU A 129 -17.89 -10.32 -6.99
N PRO A 130 -16.65 -10.05 -6.59
CA PRO A 130 -15.54 -10.95 -6.83
C PRO A 130 -15.77 -12.26 -6.07
N MET A 131 -15.87 -13.36 -6.81
CA MET A 131 -15.88 -14.70 -6.23
C MET A 131 -14.51 -14.97 -5.60
N ASP A 132 -14.44 -14.94 -4.27
CA ASP A 132 -13.22 -15.30 -3.53
C ASP A 132 -13.12 -16.83 -3.46
N ALA A 133 -12.86 -17.46 -4.62
CA ALA A 133 -12.78 -18.91 -4.78
C ALA A 133 -11.72 -19.54 -3.83
N ILE A 134 -10.76 -18.75 -3.35
CA ILE A 134 -9.75 -19.19 -2.39
C ILE A 134 -10.38 -19.45 -1.01
N LYS A 135 -11.35 -18.64 -0.57
CA LYS A 135 -11.97 -18.81 0.75
C LYS A 135 -12.83 -20.07 0.86
N ASN A 136 -13.51 -20.43 -0.22
CA ASN A 136 -14.49 -21.53 -0.22
C ASN A 136 -13.89 -22.88 -0.64
N MET A 137 -12.59 -22.92 -0.96
CA MET A 137 -11.93 -24.12 -1.47
C MET A 137 -10.64 -24.39 -0.69
N PRO A 138 -10.71 -25.15 0.41
CA PRO A 138 -9.56 -25.48 1.25
C PRO A 138 -8.35 -25.99 0.46
N ALA A 139 -8.54 -26.88 -0.52
CA ALA A 139 -7.44 -27.41 -1.32
C ALA A 139 -6.78 -26.33 -2.19
N LEU A 140 -7.58 -25.41 -2.74
CA LEU A 140 -7.06 -24.29 -3.53
C LEU A 140 -6.32 -23.28 -2.62
N ALA A 141 -6.88 -22.99 -1.44
CA ALA A 141 -6.25 -22.13 -0.44
C ALA A 141 -4.87 -22.65 -0.07
N LEU A 142 -4.77 -23.91 0.35
CA LEU A 142 -3.51 -24.53 0.73
C LEU A 142 -2.49 -24.53 -0.42
N THR A 143 -2.91 -24.91 -1.63
CA THR A 143 -2.01 -24.97 -2.79
C THR A 143 -1.67 -23.61 -3.42
N SER A 144 -2.28 -22.52 -2.95
CA SER A 144 -1.96 -21.15 -3.35
C SER A 144 -0.81 -20.53 -2.55
N VAL A 145 -0.52 -21.03 -1.35
CA VAL A 145 0.39 -20.40 -0.38
C VAL A 145 1.83 -20.27 -0.89
N CYS A 146 2.44 -21.38 -1.31
CA CYS A 146 3.79 -21.39 -1.90
C CYS A 146 4.02 -22.65 -2.75
N SER A 147 5.13 -22.69 -3.50
CA SER A 147 5.49 -23.84 -4.35
C SER A 147 5.59 -25.15 -3.58
N ARG A 148 6.11 -25.12 -2.34
CA ARG A 148 6.22 -26.30 -1.48
C ARG A 148 4.86 -26.84 -1.03
N TRP A 149 3.93 -25.95 -0.67
CA TRP A 149 2.57 -26.35 -0.30
C TRP A 149 1.82 -26.88 -1.51
N ARG A 150 1.97 -26.23 -2.67
CA ARG A 150 1.41 -26.72 -3.93
C ARG A 150 1.88 -28.13 -4.25
N ARG A 151 3.18 -28.39 -4.18
CA ARG A 151 3.75 -29.73 -4.42
C ARG A 151 3.14 -30.77 -3.48
N ASN A 152 3.07 -30.48 -2.17
CA ASN A 152 2.49 -31.41 -1.19
C ASN A 152 0.98 -31.60 -1.41
N GLY A 153 0.21 -30.54 -1.62
CA GLY A 153 -1.24 -30.64 -1.82
C GLY A 153 -1.62 -31.35 -3.13
N LEU A 154 -0.81 -31.19 -4.19
CA LEU A 154 -1.01 -31.94 -5.43
C LEU A 154 -0.67 -33.44 -5.28
N SER A 155 0.17 -33.82 -4.32
CA SER A 155 0.47 -35.23 -4.03
C SER A 155 -0.57 -35.93 -3.15
N ILE A 156 -1.61 -35.23 -2.69
CA ILE A 156 -2.66 -35.77 -1.83
C ILE A 156 -3.99 -35.70 -2.58
N PRO A 157 -4.39 -36.74 -3.34
CA PRO A 157 -5.62 -36.67 -4.12
C PRO A 157 -6.90 -36.49 -3.28
N SER A 158 -6.91 -36.97 -2.03
CA SER A 158 -8.08 -36.90 -1.13
C SER A 158 -8.51 -35.48 -0.78
N ILE A 159 -7.61 -34.49 -0.75
CA ILE A 159 -8.02 -33.10 -0.46
C ILE A 159 -8.82 -32.49 -1.62
N TRP A 160 -8.77 -33.08 -2.81
CA TRP A 160 -9.49 -32.63 -4.01
C TRP A 160 -10.81 -33.37 -4.23
N SER A 161 -11.09 -34.43 -3.46
CA SER A 161 -12.24 -35.32 -3.71
C SER A 161 -13.52 -34.92 -3.00
N ARG A 162 -13.46 -34.02 -2.01
CA ARG A 162 -14.64 -33.46 -1.32
C ARG A 162 -15.11 -32.19 -2.00
N ILE A 163 -16.27 -32.24 -2.64
CA ILE A 163 -16.77 -31.19 -3.52
C ILE A 163 -18.23 -30.90 -3.16
N SER A 164 -18.56 -29.64 -2.95
CA SER A 164 -19.95 -29.18 -2.81
C SER A 164 -20.28 -28.26 -3.97
N LEU A 165 -21.49 -28.37 -4.53
CA LEU A 165 -21.91 -27.64 -5.72
C LEU A 165 -23.20 -26.87 -5.44
N GLU A 166 -23.17 -25.56 -5.63
CA GLU A 166 -24.35 -24.71 -5.74
C GLU A 166 -24.52 -24.33 -7.21
N TYR A 167 -25.62 -24.79 -7.81
CA TYR A 167 -25.90 -24.58 -9.23
C TYR A 167 -27.04 -23.58 -9.42
N GLU A 168 -26.72 -22.43 -10.01
CA GLU A 168 -27.72 -21.44 -10.43
C GLU A 168 -27.73 -21.26 -11.96
N ARG A 169 -26.54 -21.12 -12.58
CA ARG A 169 -26.37 -21.07 -14.04
C ARG A 169 -24.95 -21.49 -14.43
N GLU A 170 -24.80 -22.04 -15.63
CA GLU A 170 -23.51 -22.43 -16.20
C GLU A 170 -22.47 -21.28 -16.18
N SER A 171 -21.27 -21.61 -15.70
CA SER A 171 -20.12 -20.71 -15.62
C SER A 171 -18.86 -21.47 -16.07
N GLU A 172 -18.35 -21.15 -17.25
CA GLU A 172 -17.19 -21.85 -17.85
C GLU A 172 -15.95 -21.80 -16.95
N SER A 173 -15.74 -20.68 -16.25
CA SER A 173 -14.62 -20.55 -15.30
C SER A 173 -14.76 -21.48 -14.09
N ALA A 174 -15.98 -21.70 -13.60
CA ALA A 174 -16.19 -22.58 -12.47
C ALA A 174 -16.23 -24.06 -12.90
N LEU A 175 -16.73 -24.37 -14.10
CA LEU A 175 -16.64 -25.71 -14.71
C LEU A 175 -15.19 -26.12 -14.99
N SER A 176 -14.35 -25.23 -15.52
CA SER A 176 -12.93 -25.52 -15.74
C SER A 176 -12.18 -25.78 -14.43
N LEU A 177 -12.52 -25.03 -13.37
CA LEU A 177 -11.98 -25.28 -12.03
C LEU A 177 -12.49 -26.62 -11.47
N LEU A 178 -13.78 -26.94 -11.61
CA LEU A 178 -14.34 -28.23 -11.19
C LEU A 178 -13.65 -29.39 -11.89
N ARG A 179 -13.47 -29.33 -13.22
CA ARG A 179 -12.69 -30.31 -13.99
C ARG A 179 -11.28 -30.48 -13.44
N THR A 180 -10.64 -29.38 -13.01
CA THR A 180 -9.32 -29.43 -12.39
C THR A 180 -9.34 -30.22 -11.07
N PHE A 181 -10.36 -30.05 -10.24
CA PHE A 181 -10.52 -30.81 -8.99
C PHE A 181 -10.76 -32.30 -9.26
N LEU A 182 -11.65 -32.62 -10.19
CA LEU A 182 -11.93 -34.00 -10.61
C LEU A 182 -10.68 -34.71 -11.16
N ASN A 183 -9.85 -34.01 -11.94
CA ASN A 183 -8.59 -34.57 -12.42
C ASN A 183 -7.59 -34.80 -11.29
N ARG A 184 -7.61 -33.96 -10.24
CA ARG A 184 -6.67 -34.04 -9.10
C ARG A 184 -7.11 -35.03 -8.03
N SER A 185 -8.40 -35.35 -7.91
CA SER A 185 -8.89 -36.43 -7.04
C SER A 185 -8.44 -37.82 -7.48
N ALA A 186 -7.99 -37.95 -8.74
CA ALA A 186 -7.46 -39.19 -9.31
C ALA A 186 -8.43 -40.38 -9.11
N SER A 187 -7.96 -41.48 -8.52
CA SER A 187 -8.77 -42.68 -8.26
C SER A 187 -9.45 -42.68 -6.88
N VAL A 188 -9.39 -41.58 -6.13
CA VAL A 188 -10.03 -41.48 -4.79
C VAL A 188 -11.53 -41.26 -4.97
N PRO A 189 -12.40 -41.96 -4.21
CA PRO A 189 -13.83 -41.73 -4.25
C PRO A 189 -14.20 -40.27 -3.96
N LEU A 190 -15.12 -39.73 -4.77
CA LEU A 190 -15.66 -38.39 -4.56
C LEU A 190 -16.63 -38.40 -3.38
N THR A 191 -16.57 -37.35 -2.57
CA THR A 191 -17.59 -37.01 -1.56
C THR A 191 -18.30 -35.77 -2.05
N ILE A 192 -19.62 -35.88 -2.24
CA ILE A 192 -20.49 -34.84 -2.82
C ILE A 192 -21.57 -34.49 -1.81
#